data_AF-A0A3C1LJS8-F1
#
_entry.id   AF-A0A3C1LJS8-F1
#
_cell.length_a   1.000
_cell.length_b   1.000
_cell.length_c   1.000
_cell.angle_alpha   90.00
_cell.angle_beta   90.00
_cell.angle_gamma   90.00
#
_symmetry.space_group_name_H-M   'P 1'
#
loop_
_entity.id
_entity.type
_entity.pdbx_description
1 polymer ?
#
loop_
_entity_poly.entity_id
_entity_poly.type
_entity_poly.pdbx_seq_one_letter_code
_entity_poly.pdbx_strand_id
1 'polypeptide(L)'
;MNYKYLGNALDLFKYDFITYLTRKSNAELFYIPMWTTPEKKQRDPKYALYEVGRYNTLLMDFLKKANEDNSIIQLSDVITFLKQEGVILNYITQDINLSNSGLYIADSHAFFTGEKVFRDLYFNQACQYLLKNKNKKLIFIDPDVGIDNGTSQRFRKCPQMYFTISELKCVLKNKGVNDMLCFFQHLGNPKKTLEQKIEEVKGHIDENIIALRYRRISMALVIFLNKNDLYTLSKIQDYASKYSLDFLI
;
A
#
# COMPACT_ATOMS: atom_id res chain seq x y z
N MET A 1 -6.79 8.25 3.14
CA MET A 1 -5.43 8.36 2.58
C MET A 1 -5.29 9.70 1.94
N ASN A 2 -4.11 10.30 2.07
CA ASN A 2 -3.86 11.56 1.42
C ASN A 2 -3.48 11.29 -0.03
N TYR A 3 -4.46 11.34 -0.92
CA TYR A 3 -4.29 11.18 -2.37
C TYR A 3 -3.58 12.36 -3.05
N LYS A 4 -2.88 13.23 -2.29
CA LYS A 4 -2.12 14.37 -2.84
C LYS A 4 -1.05 13.96 -3.86
N TYR A 5 -0.61 12.70 -3.84
CA TYR A 5 0.40 12.16 -4.73
C TYR A 5 -0.20 11.37 -5.90
N LEU A 6 -1.52 11.17 -5.90
CA LEU A 6 -2.17 10.32 -6.89
C LEU A 6 -2.25 11.05 -8.23
N GLY A 7 -1.61 10.44 -9.21
CA GLY A 7 -1.24 11.03 -10.50
C GLY A 7 0.27 10.97 -10.76
N ASN A 8 1.09 10.68 -9.75
CA ASN A 8 2.55 10.70 -9.89
C ASN A 8 3.17 9.29 -9.95
N ALA A 9 4.46 9.24 -10.27
CA ALA A 9 5.25 8.02 -10.42
C ALA A 9 5.21 7.08 -9.20
N LEU A 10 4.99 7.60 -7.99
CA LEU A 10 4.91 6.80 -6.77
C LEU A 10 3.66 5.93 -6.80
N ASP A 11 2.52 6.54 -7.06
CA ASP A 11 1.23 5.82 -7.07
C ASP A 11 1.10 4.95 -8.32
N LEU A 12 1.68 5.37 -9.44
CA LEU A 12 1.83 4.54 -10.63
C LEU A 12 2.56 3.22 -10.32
N PHE A 13 3.67 3.28 -9.59
CA PHE A 13 4.40 2.07 -9.17
C PHE A 13 3.56 1.19 -8.24
N LYS A 14 2.88 1.77 -7.25
CA LYS A 14 2.03 1.01 -6.31
C LYS A 14 0.91 0.28 -7.04
N TYR A 15 0.10 1.02 -7.80
CA TYR A 15 -1.11 0.49 -8.42
C TYR A 15 -0.79 -0.47 -9.56
N ASP A 16 0.30 -0.24 -10.30
CA ASP A 16 0.76 -1.18 -11.31
C ASP A 16 1.21 -2.51 -10.68
N PHE A 17 1.95 -2.47 -9.57
CA PHE A 17 2.40 -3.68 -8.90
C PHE A 17 1.22 -4.49 -8.37
N ILE A 18 0.27 -3.87 -7.65
CA ILE A 18 -0.84 -4.62 -7.05
C ILE A 18 -1.79 -5.17 -8.12
N THR A 19 -2.02 -4.45 -9.22
CA THR A 19 -2.85 -4.95 -10.35
C THR A 19 -2.15 -6.08 -11.08
N TYR A 20 -0.85 -5.95 -11.36
CA TYR A 20 -0.06 -7.04 -11.93
C TYR A 20 -0.11 -8.29 -11.03
N LEU A 21 0.18 -8.13 -9.73
CA LEU A 21 0.35 -9.27 -8.84
C LEU A 21 -0.98 -9.98 -8.58
N THR A 22 -2.06 -9.26 -8.35
CA THR A 22 -3.40 -9.86 -8.17
C THR A 22 -3.81 -10.68 -9.39
N ARG A 23 -3.63 -10.14 -10.61
CA ARG A 23 -3.93 -10.83 -11.87
C ARG A 23 -3.05 -12.06 -12.10
N LYS A 24 -1.76 -12.00 -11.77
CA LYS A 24 -0.82 -13.12 -11.99
C LYS A 24 -0.85 -14.19 -10.90
N SER A 25 -1.25 -13.82 -9.69
CA SER A 25 -1.31 -14.73 -8.53
C SER A 25 -2.71 -15.27 -8.24
N ASN A 26 -3.72 -14.83 -8.98
CA ASN A 26 -5.14 -15.13 -8.73
C ASN A 26 -5.52 -14.83 -7.26
N ALA A 27 -4.98 -13.73 -6.73
CA ALA A 27 -5.21 -13.31 -5.36
C ALA A 27 -6.25 -12.18 -5.35
N GLU A 28 -7.15 -12.21 -4.36
CA GLU A 28 -8.01 -11.08 -4.06
C GLU A 28 -7.17 -9.94 -3.48
N LEU A 29 -7.45 -8.69 -3.86
CA LEU A 29 -6.86 -7.54 -3.21
C LEU A 29 -7.65 -7.24 -1.93
N PHE A 30 -6.98 -7.17 -0.79
CA PHE A 30 -7.52 -6.55 0.41
C PHE A 30 -6.82 -5.20 0.65
N TYR A 31 -7.48 -4.12 0.27
CA TYR A 31 -6.95 -2.77 0.30
C TYR A 31 -7.28 -2.06 1.62
N ILE A 32 -6.25 -1.67 2.36
CA ILE A 32 -6.34 -1.02 3.67
C ILE A 32 -5.77 0.40 3.54
N PRO A 33 -6.60 1.40 3.21
CA PRO A 33 -6.15 2.79 3.08
C PRO A 33 -5.85 3.40 4.46
N MET A 34 -4.75 4.13 4.62
CA MET A 34 -4.53 4.88 5.87
C MET A 34 -5.33 6.18 5.87
N TRP A 35 -6.12 6.48 6.89
CA TRP A 35 -7.03 7.64 6.90
C TRP A 35 -6.33 8.90 7.40
N THR A 36 -5.46 9.46 6.57
CA THR A 36 -4.80 10.75 6.81
C THR A 36 -5.60 11.91 6.22
N THR A 37 -5.43 13.10 6.81
CA THR A 37 -6.05 14.34 6.34
C THR A 37 -5.65 14.63 4.88
N PRO A 38 -6.61 14.87 3.97
CA PRO A 38 -6.32 15.27 2.61
C PRO A 38 -5.52 16.57 2.58
N GLU A 39 -4.49 16.61 1.74
CA GLU A 39 -3.79 17.85 1.42
C GLU A 39 -3.98 18.17 -0.06
N LYS A 40 -3.76 19.44 -0.43
CA LYS A 40 -3.73 19.84 -1.84
C LYS A 40 -2.64 19.06 -2.58
N LYS A 41 -2.92 18.67 -3.83
CA LYS A 41 -1.94 18.06 -4.72
C LYS A 41 -0.69 18.94 -4.80
N GLN A 42 0.47 18.37 -4.49
CA GLN A 42 1.76 19.02 -4.67
C GLN A 42 2.43 18.43 -5.90
N ARG A 43 2.48 19.21 -6.97
CA ARG A 43 3.19 18.81 -8.19
C ARG A 43 4.69 18.87 -7.94
N ASP A 44 5.35 17.74 -8.08
CA ASP A 44 6.80 17.65 -8.08
C ASP A 44 7.24 17.06 -9.43
N PRO A 45 7.95 17.83 -10.27
CA PRO A 45 8.40 17.38 -11.59
C PRO A 45 9.18 16.06 -11.54
N LYS A 46 9.85 15.75 -10.43
CA LYS A 46 10.58 14.48 -10.29
C LYS A 46 9.67 13.25 -10.28
N TYR A 47 8.39 13.44 -9.98
CA TYR A 47 7.39 12.38 -9.99
C TYR A 47 6.48 12.41 -11.23
N ALA A 48 6.77 13.23 -12.26
CA ALA A 48 6.07 13.23 -13.54
C ALA A 48 6.48 12.07 -14.48
N LEU A 49 7.17 11.07 -13.94
CA LEU A 49 7.77 9.97 -14.68
C LEU A 49 6.78 8.81 -14.78
N TYR A 50 6.58 8.29 -15.98
CA TYR A 50 5.64 7.21 -16.26
C TYR A 50 6.30 5.89 -16.70
N GLU A 51 7.53 5.66 -16.27
CA GLU A 51 8.31 4.49 -16.73
C GLU A 51 7.84 3.18 -16.08
N VAL A 52 7.48 3.24 -14.80
CA VAL A 52 6.77 2.15 -14.12
C VAL A 52 5.31 2.21 -14.53
N GLY A 53 4.60 1.09 -14.66
CA GLY A 53 3.21 1.12 -15.16
C GLY A 53 3.04 1.47 -16.64
N ARG A 54 4.11 1.68 -17.41
CA ARG A 54 4.04 1.87 -18.88
C ARG A 54 3.33 0.75 -19.63
N TYR A 55 3.21 -0.43 -19.00
CA TYR A 55 2.51 -1.59 -19.56
C TYR A 55 1.06 -1.70 -19.08
N ASN A 56 0.63 -0.86 -18.14
CA ASN A 56 -0.75 -0.74 -17.67
C ASN A 56 -1.33 0.57 -18.23
N THR A 57 -1.82 0.50 -19.47
CA THR A 57 -2.34 1.66 -20.20
C THR A 57 -3.54 2.28 -19.49
N LEU A 58 -4.41 1.47 -18.88
CA LEU A 58 -5.57 1.97 -18.14
C LEU A 58 -5.15 2.81 -16.93
N LEU A 59 -4.18 2.33 -16.15
CA LEU A 59 -3.62 3.09 -15.03
C LEU A 59 -2.96 4.38 -15.51
N MET A 60 -2.20 4.29 -16.61
CA MET A 60 -1.56 5.44 -17.24
C MET A 60 -2.58 6.53 -17.63
N ASP A 61 -3.67 6.16 -18.28
CA ASP A 61 -4.71 7.09 -18.71
C ASP A 61 -5.50 7.66 -17.52
N PHE A 62 -5.82 6.82 -16.54
CA PHE A 62 -6.43 7.24 -15.27
C PHE A 62 -5.59 8.32 -14.57
N LEU A 63 -4.28 8.11 -14.45
CA LEU A 63 -3.38 9.06 -13.78
C LEU A 63 -3.13 10.33 -14.60
N LYS A 64 -3.05 10.23 -15.94
CA LYS A 64 -2.98 11.41 -16.81
C LYS A 64 -4.20 12.31 -16.63
N LYS A 65 -5.40 11.72 -16.67
CA LYS A 65 -6.65 12.47 -16.44
C LYS A 65 -6.67 13.11 -15.06
N ALA A 66 -6.26 12.38 -14.03
CA ALA A 66 -6.14 12.90 -12.67
C ALA A 66 -5.16 14.09 -12.57
N ASN A 67 -4.14 14.14 -13.43
CA ASN A 67 -3.18 15.25 -13.48
C ASN A 67 -3.68 16.45 -14.27
N GLU A 68 -4.39 16.23 -15.38
CA GLU A 68 -4.92 17.28 -16.25
C GLU A 68 -6.04 18.07 -15.55
N ASP A 69 -6.98 17.36 -14.92
CA ASP A 69 -8.19 17.97 -14.37
C ASP A 69 -7.96 18.70 -13.03
N ASN A 70 -6.75 18.62 -12.44
CA ASN A 70 -6.46 19.05 -11.06
C ASN A 70 -7.48 18.53 -10.01
N SER A 71 -8.22 17.48 -10.35
CA SER A 71 -9.28 16.94 -9.52
C SER A 71 -8.72 16.34 -8.23
N ILE A 72 -9.48 16.46 -7.14
CA ILE A 72 -9.17 15.74 -5.90
C ILE A 72 -9.58 14.29 -6.14
N ILE A 73 -8.60 13.39 -6.19
CA ILE A 73 -8.86 11.97 -6.32
C ILE A 73 -9.28 11.42 -4.97
N GLN A 74 -10.34 10.62 -4.99
CA GLN A 74 -10.93 9.99 -3.82
C GLN A 74 -10.71 8.47 -3.84
N LEU A 75 -11.02 7.82 -2.73
CA LEU A 75 -10.97 6.36 -2.61
C LEU A 75 -11.87 5.66 -3.65
N SER A 76 -13.04 6.26 -3.95
CA SER A 76 -13.99 5.78 -4.95
C SER A 76 -13.38 5.67 -6.36
N ASP A 77 -12.53 6.62 -6.74
CA ASP A 77 -11.84 6.63 -8.03
C ASP A 77 -10.84 5.46 -8.12
N VAL A 78 -10.07 5.23 -7.05
CA VAL A 78 -9.10 4.11 -6.97
C VAL A 78 -9.82 2.77 -7.02
N ILE A 79 -10.93 2.63 -6.28
CA ILE A 79 -11.78 1.44 -6.32
C ILE A 79 -12.30 1.19 -7.73
N THR A 80 -12.76 2.25 -8.41
CA THR A 80 -13.28 2.16 -9.78
C THR A 80 -12.20 1.67 -10.73
N PHE A 81 -11.01 2.26 -10.67
CA PHE A 81 -9.85 1.82 -11.46
C PHE A 81 -9.51 0.34 -11.21
N LEU A 82 -9.39 -0.08 -9.94
CA LEU A 82 -9.04 -1.47 -9.61
C LEU A 82 -10.08 -2.47 -10.13
N LYS A 83 -11.37 -2.13 -10.04
CA LYS A 83 -12.45 -2.95 -10.61
C LYS A 83 -12.37 -3.02 -12.14
N GLN A 84 -12.05 -1.92 -12.82
CA GLN A 84 -11.87 -1.90 -14.27
C GLN A 84 -10.67 -2.75 -14.73
N GLU A 85 -9.62 -2.85 -13.91
CA GLU A 85 -8.50 -3.77 -14.11
C GLU A 85 -8.86 -5.26 -13.85
N GLY A 86 -10.10 -5.55 -13.47
CA GLY A 86 -10.56 -6.91 -13.17
C GLY A 86 -10.07 -7.44 -11.82
N VAL A 87 -9.65 -6.56 -10.90
CA VAL A 87 -9.21 -6.96 -9.56
C VAL A 87 -10.42 -7.33 -8.70
N ILE A 88 -10.42 -8.55 -8.15
CA ILE A 88 -11.37 -8.95 -7.10
C ILE A 88 -10.95 -8.22 -5.83
N LEU A 89 -11.74 -7.24 -5.43
CA LEU A 89 -11.35 -6.24 -4.43
C LEU A 89 -12.24 -6.31 -3.19
N ASN A 90 -11.58 -6.36 -2.04
CA ASN A 90 -12.13 -6.02 -0.75
C ASN A 90 -11.37 -4.81 -0.22
N TYR A 91 -12.04 -3.90 0.47
CA TYR A 91 -11.39 -2.71 1.04
C TYR A 91 -12.10 -2.26 2.29
N ILE A 92 -11.44 -1.42 3.06
CA ILE A 92 -12.02 -0.80 4.25
C ILE A 92 -12.45 0.63 3.92
N THR A 93 -13.68 1.01 4.27
CA THR A 93 -14.22 2.35 4.00
C THR A 93 -15.00 2.92 5.19
N GLN A 94 -14.94 4.24 5.35
CA GLN A 94 -15.84 5.03 6.19
C GLN A 94 -17.04 5.59 5.40
N ASP A 95 -16.99 5.55 4.06
CA ASP A 95 -18.06 6.06 3.20
C ASP A 95 -19.17 5.01 3.06
N ILE A 96 -20.36 5.35 3.58
CA ILE A 96 -21.54 4.49 3.53
C ILE A 96 -21.98 4.19 2.10
N ASN A 97 -21.75 5.12 1.15
CA ASN A 97 -22.11 4.91 -0.25
C ASN A 97 -21.21 3.85 -0.92
N LEU A 98 -20.02 3.63 -0.36
CA LEU A 98 -19.09 2.60 -0.82
C LEU A 98 -19.25 1.27 -0.06
N SER A 99 -20.10 1.20 0.98
CA SER A 99 -20.22 0.02 1.86
C SER A 99 -20.80 -1.22 1.16
N ASN A 100 -21.66 -1.05 0.16
CA ASN A 100 -22.21 -2.17 -0.61
C ASN A 100 -21.13 -2.99 -1.37
N SER A 101 -19.90 -2.48 -1.46
CA SER A 101 -18.78 -3.20 -2.07
C SER A 101 -17.50 -3.25 -1.22
N GLY A 102 -17.54 -2.90 0.07
CA GLY A 102 -16.37 -2.92 0.96
C GLY A 102 -16.72 -3.14 2.44
N LEU A 103 -15.72 -3.48 3.26
CA LEU A 103 -15.85 -3.57 4.71
C LEU A 103 -16.04 -2.17 5.30
N TYR A 104 -17.23 -1.91 5.83
CA TYR A 104 -17.59 -0.61 6.39
C TYR A 104 -17.18 -0.48 7.86
N ILE A 105 -16.60 0.66 8.21
CA ILE A 105 -16.34 1.07 9.60
C ILE A 105 -17.38 2.10 10.00
N ALA A 106 -18.25 1.71 10.92
CA ALA A 106 -19.20 2.59 11.57
C ALA A 106 -18.48 3.46 12.61
N ASP A 107 -17.99 4.62 12.21
CA ASP A 107 -17.82 5.79 13.08
C ASP A 107 -17.43 7.02 12.26
N SER A 108 -17.69 8.21 12.81
CA SER A 108 -17.56 9.53 12.15
C SER A 108 -16.25 9.70 11.36
N HIS A 109 -16.25 10.62 10.38
CA HIS A 109 -15.15 10.99 9.44
C HIS A 109 -13.81 11.42 10.09
N ALA A 110 -13.33 10.67 11.07
CA ALA A 110 -12.10 10.92 11.78
C ALA A 110 -10.94 10.40 10.93
N PHE A 111 -10.09 11.34 10.53
CA PHE A 111 -8.72 11.00 10.18
C PHE A 111 -7.99 10.51 11.43
N PHE A 112 -6.86 9.82 11.27
CA PHE A 112 -6.02 9.34 12.39
C PHE A 112 -5.30 10.48 13.16
N THR A 113 -5.92 11.66 13.31
CA THR A 113 -5.32 12.90 13.84
C THR A 113 -5.45 13.12 15.35
N GLY A 114 -5.88 12.14 16.14
CA GLY A 114 -5.96 12.33 17.60
C GLY A 114 -6.22 11.07 18.40
N GLU A 115 -7.34 10.39 18.14
CA GLU A 115 -7.77 9.28 18.98
C GLU A 115 -7.19 7.94 18.54
N LYS A 116 -6.28 7.40 19.35
CA LYS A 116 -5.73 6.05 19.17
C LYS A 116 -6.82 4.97 19.11
N VAL A 117 -7.92 5.17 19.83
CA VAL A 117 -9.06 4.24 19.90
C VAL A 117 -9.65 3.97 18.52
N PHE A 118 -9.86 5.01 17.71
CA PHE A 118 -10.41 4.86 16.35
C PHE A 118 -9.48 4.02 15.46
N ARG A 119 -8.17 4.29 15.51
CA ARG A 119 -7.16 3.56 14.72
C ARG A 119 -7.02 2.11 15.16
N ASP A 120 -7.12 1.84 16.46
CA ASP A 120 -7.13 0.48 16.99
C ASP A 120 -8.39 -0.28 16.52
N LEU A 121 -9.58 0.34 16.57
CA LEU A 121 -10.82 -0.24 16.04
C LEU A 121 -10.70 -0.54 14.54
N TYR A 122 -10.17 0.41 13.78
CA TYR A 122 -9.92 0.28 12.34
C TYR A 122 -9.12 -0.98 11.99
N PHE A 123 -7.95 -1.16 12.63
CA PHE A 123 -7.09 -2.33 12.37
C PHE A 123 -7.66 -3.62 12.94
N ASN A 124 -8.42 -3.57 14.04
CA ASN A 124 -9.11 -4.74 14.58
C ASN A 124 -10.16 -5.27 13.59
N GLN A 125 -10.96 -4.39 12.98
CA GLN A 125 -11.93 -4.79 11.95
C GLN A 125 -11.23 -5.37 10.70
N ALA A 126 -10.12 -4.74 10.27
CA ALA A 126 -9.29 -5.26 9.19
C ALA A 126 -8.84 -6.71 9.47
N CYS A 127 -8.35 -6.96 10.68
CA CYS A 127 -7.87 -8.28 11.09
C CYS A 127 -9.01 -9.31 11.22
N GLN A 128 -10.17 -8.91 11.72
CA GLN A 128 -11.34 -9.79 11.76
C GLN A 128 -11.78 -10.23 10.36
N TYR A 129 -11.66 -9.36 9.36
CA TYR A 129 -11.94 -9.72 7.97
C TYR A 129 -10.96 -10.77 7.43
N LEU A 130 -9.66 -10.58 7.71
CA LEU A 130 -8.61 -11.52 7.31
C LEU A 130 -8.87 -12.94 7.85
N LEU A 131 -9.34 -13.05 9.09
CA LEU A 131 -9.65 -14.34 9.71
C LEU A 131 -10.84 -15.07 9.07
N LYS A 132 -11.83 -14.34 8.55
CA LYS A 132 -13.09 -14.92 8.03
C LYS A 132 -12.96 -15.43 6.60
N ASN A 133 -12.17 -14.75 5.78
CA ASN A 133 -12.07 -15.06 4.35
C ASN A 133 -10.88 -16.00 4.10
N LYS A 134 -11.13 -17.15 3.46
CA LYS A 134 -10.11 -18.18 3.19
C LYS A 134 -9.40 -18.03 1.84
N ASN A 135 -9.87 -17.14 0.96
CA ASN A 135 -9.25 -16.93 -0.34
C ASN A 135 -7.85 -16.32 -0.17
N LYS A 136 -6.95 -16.64 -1.10
CA LYS A 136 -5.62 -16.05 -1.14
C LYS A 136 -5.73 -14.54 -1.35
N LYS A 137 -5.10 -13.76 -0.46
CA LYS A 137 -5.13 -12.29 -0.52
C LYS A 137 -3.77 -11.69 -0.78
N LEU A 138 -3.74 -10.63 -1.59
CA LEU A 138 -2.76 -9.58 -1.49
C LEU A 138 -3.31 -8.52 -0.55
N ILE A 139 -2.79 -8.47 0.67
CA ILE A 139 -3.10 -7.44 1.66
C ILE A 139 -2.23 -6.24 1.34
N PHE A 140 -2.83 -5.13 0.90
CA PHE A 140 -2.10 -3.91 0.60
C PHE A 140 -2.46 -2.82 1.60
N ILE A 141 -1.49 -2.40 2.40
CA ILE A 141 -1.63 -1.28 3.33
C ILE A 141 -1.00 -0.06 2.66
N ASP A 142 -1.77 1.02 2.56
CA ASP A 142 -1.38 2.23 1.82
C ASP A 142 -1.19 3.38 2.82
N PRO A 143 -0.02 3.46 3.50
CA PRO A 143 0.34 4.61 4.32
C PRO A 143 0.54 5.89 3.49
N ASP A 144 1.00 6.99 4.09
CA ASP A 144 1.47 8.12 3.29
C ASP A 144 3.01 8.11 3.18
N VAL A 145 3.70 7.46 4.13
CA VAL A 145 5.17 7.45 4.21
C VAL A 145 5.76 6.03 4.18
N GLY A 146 5.16 5.09 4.89
CA GLY A 146 5.68 3.72 5.05
C GLY A 146 5.63 3.29 6.51
N ILE A 147 6.55 2.41 6.91
CA ILE A 147 6.63 1.89 8.27
C ILE A 147 7.62 2.69 9.13
N ASP A 148 7.33 2.83 10.42
CA ASP A 148 8.26 3.39 11.42
C ASP A 148 8.02 2.72 12.78
N ASN A 149 9.08 2.62 13.58
CA ASN A 149 9.05 2.05 14.92
C ASN A 149 8.82 3.09 16.03
N GLY A 150 8.50 4.33 15.66
CA GLY A 150 8.17 5.41 16.58
C GLY A 150 9.37 6.28 16.98
N THR A 151 10.56 5.96 16.49
CA THR A 151 11.78 6.64 16.92
C THR A 151 12.03 7.94 16.17
N SER A 152 11.56 8.06 14.92
CA SER A 152 11.88 9.20 14.07
C SER A 152 11.15 10.48 14.49
N GLN A 153 11.83 11.63 14.34
CA GLN A 153 11.24 12.94 14.64
C GLN A 153 9.98 13.21 13.80
N ARG A 154 9.97 12.76 12.54
CA ARG A 154 8.83 12.93 11.63
C ARG A 154 7.65 12.06 12.07
N PHE A 155 7.89 10.82 12.51
CA PHE A 155 6.85 9.99 13.10
C PHE A 155 6.18 10.68 14.30
N ARG A 156 6.97 11.23 15.23
CA ARG A 156 6.42 11.91 16.42
C ARG A 156 5.52 13.10 16.09
N LYS A 157 5.75 13.76 14.96
CA LYS A 157 4.94 14.89 14.48
C LYS A 157 3.69 14.44 13.72
N CYS A 158 3.80 13.39 12.91
CA CYS A 158 2.72 12.93 12.03
C CYS A 158 2.56 11.39 12.06
N PRO A 159 2.26 10.77 13.22
CA PRO A 159 2.20 9.32 13.34
C PRO A 159 1.11 8.67 12.46
N GLN A 160 0.09 9.43 12.08
CA GLN A 160 -0.99 9.02 11.18
C GLN A 160 -0.51 8.60 9.78
N MET A 161 0.62 9.15 9.32
CA MET A 161 1.16 8.91 7.98
C MET A 161 1.89 7.57 7.85
N TYR A 162 2.13 6.91 8.97
CA TYR A 162 2.97 5.72 9.06
C TYR A 162 2.16 4.51 9.44
N PHE A 163 2.52 3.36 8.89
CA PHE A 163 2.19 2.06 9.44
C PHE A 163 3.11 1.76 10.63
N THR A 164 2.59 1.24 11.73
CA THR A 164 3.38 0.97 12.93
C THR A 164 3.76 -0.51 13.04
N ILE A 165 4.82 -0.80 13.80
CA ILE A 165 5.23 -2.19 14.07
C ILE A 165 4.12 -2.98 14.80
N SER A 166 3.36 -2.35 15.71
CA SER A 166 2.24 -3.02 16.39
C SER A 166 1.13 -3.42 15.42
N GLU A 167 0.82 -2.58 14.45
CA GLU A 167 -0.20 -2.89 13.43
C GLU A 167 0.32 -3.93 12.44
N LEU A 168 1.60 -3.86 12.06
CA LEU A 168 2.26 -4.90 11.26
C LEU A 168 2.12 -6.27 11.93
N LYS A 169 2.47 -6.36 13.22
CA LYS A 169 2.32 -7.60 14.00
C LYS A 169 0.87 -8.07 14.05
N CYS A 170 -0.07 -7.14 14.22
CA CYS A 170 -1.50 -7.45 14.23
C CYS A 170 -1.93 -8.08 12.90
N VAL A 171 -1.59 -7.45 11.76
CA VAL A 171 -1.96 -7.95 10.43
C VAL A 171 -1.26 -9.27 10.12
N LEU A 172 0.04 -9.40 10.39
CA LEU A 172 0.80 -10.65 10.17
C LEU A 172 0.27 -11.82 11.02
N LYS A 173 -0.22 -11.57 12.24
CA LYS A 173 -0.81 -12.62 13.09
C LYS A 173 -2.14 -13.14 12.53
N ASN A 174 -2.88 -12.31 11.79
CA ASN A 174 -4.22 -12.63 11.31
C ASN A 174 -4.29 -12.96 9.82
N LYS A 175 -3.20 -12.77 9.05
CA LYS A 175 -3.15 -13.16 7.63
C LYS A 175 -3.17 -14.69 7.49
N GLY A 176 -3.76 -15.17 6.40
CA GLY A 176 -3.71 -16.59 6.03
C GLY A 176 -2.29 -17.04 5.63
N VAL A 177 -2.06 -18.36 5.64
CA VAL A 177 -0.76 -18.97 5.29
C VAL A 177 -0.32 -18.64 3.85
N ASN A 178 -1.27 -18.44 2.94
CA ASN A 178 -1.05 -18.12 1.54
C ASN A 178 -1.21 -16.62 1.25
N ASP A 179 -1.56 -15.82 2.26
CA ASP A 179 -1.74 -14.39 2.10
C ASP A 179 -0.38 -13.69 2.07
N MET A 180 -0.34 -12.59 1.32
CA MET A 180 0.80 -11.70 1.23
C MET A 180 0.45 -10.38 1.86
N LEU A 181 1.41 -9.76 2.54
CA LEU A 181 1.29 -8.38 2.98
C LEU A 181 2.25 -7.50 2.19
N CYS A 182 1.77 -6.37 1.69
CA CYS A 182 2.60 -5.38 1.01
C CYS A 182 2.23 -3.97 1.49
N PHE A 183 3.25 -3.12 1.61
CA PHE A 183 3.09 -1.68 1.76
C PHE A 183 4.23 -0.96 1.05
N PHE A 184 4.06 0.32 0.75
CA PHE A 184 5.15 1.11 0.20
C PHE A 184 5.94 1.83 1.29
N GLN A 185 7.20 2.14 0.98
CA GLN A 185 8.14 2.80 1.87
C GLN A 185 8.88 3.92 1.12
N HIS A 186 8.70 5.16 1.56
CA HIS A 186 9.57 6.26 1.12
C HIS A 186 10.98 6.10 1.69
N LEU A 187 11.98 6.32 0.84
CA LEU A 187 13.41 6.27 1.15
C LEU A 187 14.03 7.66 1.27
N GLY A 188 13.24 8.73 1.17
CA GLY A 188 13.71 10.12 1.21
C GLY A 188 14.32 10.60 2.54
N ASN A 189 14.56 9.71 3.51
CA ASN A 189 15.33 10.05 4.71
C ASN A 189 16.79 9.59 4.51
N PRO A 190 17.76 10.50 4.37
CA PRO A 190 19.15 10.14 4.10
C PRO A 190 19.84 9.42 5.27
N LYS A 191 19.24 9.42 6.48
CA LYS A 191 19.89 8.86 7.68
C LYS A 191 19.85 7.35 7.76
N LYS A 192 18.92 6.68 7.07
CA LYS A 192 18.78 5.22 7.09
C LYS A 192 18.57 4.68 5.68
N THR A 193 19.36 3.70 5.29
CA THR A 193 19.16 2.98 4.02
C THR A 193 17.91 2.09 4.09
N LEU A 194 17.45 1.60 2.94
CA LEU A 194 16.33 0.65 2.90
C LEU A 194 16.67 -0.63 3.65
N GLU A 195 17.89 -1.13 3.48
CA GLU A 195 18.41 -2.34 4.10
C GLU A 195 18.39 -2.21 5.63
N GLN A 196 18.82 -1.07 6.18
CA GLN A 196 18.74 -0.79 7.61
C GLN A 196 17.29 -0.76 8.12
N LYS A 197 16.36 -0.18 7.35
CA LYS A 197 14.94 -0.19 7.70
C LYS A 197 14.35 -1.60 7.65
N ILE A 198 14.72 -2.41 6.66
CA ILE A 198 14.30 -3.81 6.56
C ILE A 198 14.83 -4.58 7.77
N GLU A 199 16.09 -4.38 8.16
CA GLU A 199 16.69 -5.05 9.31
C GLU A 199 15.98 -4.70 10.63
N GLU A 200 15.62 -3.42 10.82
CA GLU A 200 14.82 -2.98 11.97
C GLU A 200 13.45 -3.67 12.01
N VAL A 201 12.83 -3.91 10.85
CA VAL A 201 11.56 -4.64 10.76
C VAL A 201 11.77 -6.14 10.99
N LYS A 202 12.84 -6.75 10.44
CA LYS A 202 13.23 -8.16 10.64
C LYS A 202 13.45 -8.48 12.12
N GLY A 203 14.02 -7.55 12.90
CA GLY A 203 14.17 -7.70 14.35
C GLY A 203 12.85 -7.86 15.13
N HIS A 204 11.69 -7.74 14.48
CA HIS A 204 10.38 -7.83 15.10
C HIS A 204 9.49 -8.95 14.55
N ILE A 205 9.90 -9.67 13.50
CA ILE A 205 9.06 -10.64 12.77
C ILE A 205 9.90 -11.80 12.22
N ASP A 206 9.28 -12.96 12.03
CA ASP A 206 9.90 -14.13 11.38
C ASP A 206 9.21 -14.46 10.04
N GLU A 207 9.33 -13.55 9.08
CA GLU A 207 8.78 -13.69 7.72
C GLU A 207 9.84 -13.33 6.68
N ASN A 208 9.72 -13.87 5.47
CA ASN A 208 10.57 -13.40 4.37
C ASN A 208 10.12 -11.99 3.96
N ILE A 209 11.04 -11.04 4.07
CA ILE A 209 10.83 -9.68 3.60
C ILE A 209 11.50 -9.54 2.24
N ILE A 210 10.72 -9.18 1.23
CA ILE A 210 11.22 -8.78 -0.08
C ILE A 210 11.04 -7.27 -0.19
N ALA A 211 12.01 -6.58 -0.77
CA ALA A 211 11.84 -5.17 -1.12
C ALA A 211 12.15 -4.92 -2.59
N LEU A 212 11.20 -4.29 -3.28
CA LEU A 212 11.35 -3.81 -4.65
C LEU A 212 11.64 -2.32 -4.63
N ARG A 213 12.91 -1.94 -4.82
CA ARG A 213 13.31 -0.53 -4.79
C ARG A 213 13.30 0.07 -6.19
N TYR A 214 12.63 1.22 -6.30
CA TYR A 214 12.73 2.09 -7.46
C TYR A 214 13.60 3.30 -7.11
N ARG A 215 14.88 3.24 -7.50
CA ARG A 215 15.90 4.24 -7.10
C ARG A 215 15.53 5.67 -7.50
N ARG A 216 14.96 5.84 -8.69
CA ARG A 216 14.74 7.17 -9.29
C ARG A 216 13.82 8.06 -8.46
N ILE A 217 12.84 7.47 -7.78
CA ILE A 217 11.89 8.21 -6.93
C ILE A 217 12.07 7.93 -5.43
N SER A 218 13.20 7.29 -5.06
CA SER A 218 13.55 6.96 -3.67
C SER A 218 12.38 6.29 -2.94
N MET A 219 11.88 5.19 -3.51
CA MET A 219 10.74 4.44 -2.98
C MET A 219 10.98 2.93 -3.08
N ALA A 220 10.35 2.17 -2.20
CA ALA A 220 10.32 0.72 -2.30
C ALA A 220 8.94 0.15 -1.94
N LEU A 221 8.57 -0.97 -2.55
CA LEU A 221 7.51 -1.83 -2.06
C LEU A 221 8.12 -2.88 -1.13
N VAL A 222 7.65 -2.94 0.10
CA VAL A 222 8.05 -3.94 1.10
C VAL A 222 6.97 -5.01 1.13
N ILE A 223 7.37 -6.26 0.98
CA ILE A 223 6.49 -7.41 0.77
C ILE A 223 6.87 -8.49 1.78
N PHE A 224 5.87 -9.04 2.45
CA PHE A 224 6.01 -10.12 3.42
C PHE A 224 5.36 -11.33 2.79
N LEU A 225 6.20 -12.34 2.55
CA LEU A 225 5.83 -13.54 1.84
C LEU A 225 6.13 -14.75 2.70
N ASN A 226 5.27 -15.76 2.65
CA ASN A 226 5.57 -17.04 3.27
C ASN A 226 6.83 -17.64 2.62
N LYS A 227 7.74 -18.20 3.44
CA LYS A 227 9.02 -18.79 3.01
C LYS A 227 8.88 -19.77 1.85
N ASN A 228 7.75 -20.47 1.75
CA ASN A 228 7.51 -21.51 0.76
C ASN A 228 6.68 -21.07 -0.47
N ASP A 229 6.25 -19.80 -0.57
CA ASP A 229 5.46 -19.33 -1.72
C ASP A 229 6.35 -18.94 -2.92
N LEU A 230 7.02 -19.95 -3.47
CA LEU A 230 7.92 -19.81 -4.62
C LEU A 230 7.19 -19.33 -5.88
N TYR A 231 5.91 -19.69 -6.04
CA TYR A 231 5.12 -19.26 -7.19
C TYR A 231 4.95 -17.75 -7.19
N THR A 232 4.53 -17.16 -6.08
CA THR A 232 4.41 -15.70 -5.98
C THR A 232 5.77 -15.04 -6.11
N LEU A 233 6.81 -15.57 -5.44
CA LEU A 233 8.17 -15.04 -5.54
C LEU A 233 8.61 -14.88 -7.00
N SER A 234 8.34 -15.88 -7.85
CA SER A 234 8.65 -15.82 -9.28
C SER A 234 7.92 -14.70 -10.02
N LYS A 235 6.67 -14.38 -9.63
CA LYS A 235 5.91 -13.27 -10.23
C LYS A 235 6.44 -11.91 -9.80
N ILE A 236 6.87 -11.80 -8.54
CA ILE A 236 7.51 -10.58 -8.03
C ILE A 236 8.85 -10.34 -8.76
N GLN A 237 9.64 -11.40 -8.99
CA GLN A 237 10.88 -11.34 -9.76
C GLN A 237 10.65 -10.98 -11.23
N ASP A 238 9.62 -11.57 -11.87
CA ASP A 238 9.22 -11.21 -13.24
C ASP A 238 8.90 -9.71 -13.33
N TYR A 239 8.06 -9.20 -12.41
CA TYR A 239 7.74 -7.78 -12.34
C TYR A 239 8.98 -6.91 -12.15
N ALA A 240 9.86 -7.26 -11.21
CA ALA A 240 11.07 -6.51 -10.94
C ALA A 240 11.99 -6.43 -12.16
N SER A 241 12.13 -7.53 -12.91
CA SER A 241 12.96 -7.56 -14.12
C SER A 241 12.38 -6.69 -15.24
N LYS A 242 11.06 -6.73 -15.44
CA LYS A 242 10.34 -5.95 -16.45
C LYS A 242 10.50 -4.42 -16.30
N TYR A 243 10.68 -3.97 -15.07
CA TYR A 243 10.80 -2.56 -14.70
C TYR A 243 12.19 -2.16 -14.18
N SER A 244 13.17 -3.05 -14.27
CA SER A 244 14.55 -2.81 -13.80
C SER A 244 14.61 -2.30 -12.36
N LEU A 245 13.80 -2.90 -11.48
CA LEU A 245 13.75 -2.57 -10.06
C LEU A 245 14.86 -3.33 -9.33
N ASP A 246 15.43 -2.71 -8.28
CA ASP A 246 16.31 -3.49 -7.40
C ASP A 246 15.46 -4.44 -6.58
N PHE A 247 15.88 -5.70 -6.56
CA PHE A 247 15.20 -6.77 -5.86
C PHE A 247 16.06 -7.20 -4.66
N LEU A 248 15.53 -7.02 -3.44
CA LEU A 248 16.21 -7.33 -2.18
C LEU A 248 15.43 -8.40 -1.41
N ILE A 249 16.12 -9.38 -0.81
CA ILE A 249 15.58 -10.41 0.10
C ILE A 249 16.35 -10.32 1.43
#